data_AF-A0A4Q3CWD2-F1
#
_entry.id   AF-A0A4Q3CWD2-F1
#
_cell.length_a   1.000
_cell.length_b   1.000
_cell.length_c   1.000
_cell.angle_alpha   90.00
_cell.angle_beta   90.00
_cell.angle_gamma   90.00
#
_symmetry.space_group_name_H-M   'P 1'
#
loop_
_entity.id
_entity.type
_entity.pdbx_description
1 polymer ?
#
loop_
_entity_poly.entity_id
_entity_poly.type
_entity_poly.pdbx_seq_one_letter_code
_entity_poly.pdbx_strand_id
1 'polypeptide(L)' 'LLIQRAGEVDFAWLDGVRTLGITAGASAPEFLVRELVDRLATRFDVHEQEVESTTEDMLFKLPRTLVA' A
#
# COMPACT_ATOMS: atom_id res chain seq x y z
N LEU A 1 -6.62 0.20 -10.82
CA LEU A 1 -5.26 0.33 -11.38
C LEU A 1 -4.37 -0.63 -10.63
N LEU A 2 -3.53 -1.39 -11.32
CA LEU A 2 -2.51 -2.23 -10.68
C LEU A 2 -1.15 -1.69 -11.12
N ILE A 3 -0.30 -1.38 -10.14
CA ILE A 3 1.03 -0.82 -10.34
C ILE A 3 2.02 -1.60 -9.48
N GLN A 4 3.27 -1.70 -9.91
CA GLN A 4 4.32 -2.37 -9.14
C GLN A 4 5.04 -1.41 -8.20
N ARG A 5 5.19 -0.15 -8.61
CA ARG A 5 5.91 0.90 -7.88
C ARG A 5 5.16 2.22 -7.95
N ALA A 6 5.38 3.09 -6.97
CA ALA A 6 4.82 4.44 -6.99
C ALA A 6 5.22 5.19 -8.27
N GLY A 7 6.43 4.94 -8.76
CA GLY A 7 6.97 5.41 -10.05
C GLY A 7 6.01 5.39 -11.24
N GLU A 8 5.14 4.38 -11.30
CA GLU A 8 4.23 4.10 -12.41
C GLU A 8 2.92 4.87 -12.34
N VAL A 9 2.66 5.58 -11.25
CA VAL A 9 1.45 6.41 -11.13
C VAL A 9 1.54 7.59 -12.07
N ASP A 10 0.56 7.65 -12.98
CA ASP A 10 0.24 8.83 -13.77
C ASP A 10 -0.81 9.66 -13.02
N PHE A 11 -0.49 10.94 -12.77
CA PHE A 11 -1.37 11.88 -12.09
C PHE A 11 -2.62 12.20 -12.92
N ALA A 12 -2.59 12.02 -14.25
CA ALA A 12 -3.77 12.19 -15.09
C ALA A 12 -4.90 11.20 -14.72
N TRP A 13 -4.58 10.05 -14.13
CA TRP A 13 -5.59 9.10 -13.65
C TRP A 13 -6.39 9.62 -12.45
N LEU A 14 -5.88 10.64 -11.77
CA LEU A 14 -6.45 11.19 -10.54
C LEU A 14 -7.16 12.52 -10.78
N ASP A 15 -7.36 12.93 -12.04
CA ASP A 15 -8.06 14.18 -12.35
C ASP A 15 -9.51 14.13 -11.82
N GLY A 16 -9.89 15.18 -11.09
CA GLY A 16 -11.19 15.27 -10.39
C GLY A 16 -11.37 14.31 -9.20
N VAL A 17 -10.41 13.43 -8.89
CA VAL A 17 -10.50 12.49 -7.76
C VAL A 17 -10.24 13.24 -6.45
N ARG A 18 -11.17 13.10 -5.51
CA ARG A 18 -11.06 13.66 -4.14
C ARG A 18 -10.76 12.61 -3.06
N THR A 19 -11.05 11.35 -3.36
CA THR A 19 -10.88 10.24 -2.41
C THR A 19 -10.33 9.04 -3.16
N LEU A 20 -9.19 8.52 -2.70
CA LEU A 20 -8.50 7.38 -3.31
C LEU A 20 -8.40 6.25 -2.29
N GLY A 21 -8.97 5.10 -2.64
CA GLY A 21 -8.74 3.86 -1.91
C GLY A 21 -7.45 3.21 -2.38
N ILE A 22 -6.58 2.84 -1.44
CA ILE A 22 -5.31 2.16 -1.72
C ILE A 22 -5.34 0.82 -0.98
N THR A 23 -4.86 -0.23 -1.65
CA THR A 23 -4.69 -1.55 -1.06
C THR A 23 -3.48 -2.23 -1.71
N ALA A 24 -3.02 -3.31 -1.11
CA ALA A 24 -1.89 -4.09 -1.60
C ALA A 24 -2.22 -5.58 -1.50
N GLY A 25 -1.68 -6.37 -2.42
CA GLY A 25 -1.79 -7.83 -2.32
C GLY A 25 -1.02 -8.35 -1.11
N ALA A 26 -1.39 -9.52 -0.60
CA ALA A 26 -0.77 -10.13 0.58
C ALA A 26 0.75 -10.32 0.50
N SER A 27 1.31 -10.38 -0.72
CA SER A 27 2.75 -10.51 -0.96
C SER A 27 3.49 -9.19 -1.13
N ALA A 28 2.77 -8.06 -1.16
CA ALA A 28 3.36 -6.75 -1.38
C ALA A 28 3.86 -6.18 -0.04
N PRO A 29 5.14 -5.81 0.07
CA PRO A 29 5.66 -5.17 1.27
C PRO A 29 4.95 -3.84 1.58
N GLU A 30 4.72 -3.56 2.86
CA GLU A 30 4.07 -2.35 3.35
C GLU A 30 4.72 -1.06 2.85
N PHE A 31 6.06 -1.04 2.72
CA PHE A 31 6.78 0.14 2.25
C PHE A 31 6.37 0.59 0.84
N LEU A 32 5.83 -0.31 -0.01
CA LEU A 32 5.35 0.05 -1.34
C LEU A 32 4.09 0.93 -1.27
N VAL A 33 3.21 0.66 -0.30
CA VAL A 33 2.03 1.50 -0.05
C VAL A 33 2.48 2.86 0.47
N ARG A 34 3.44 2.89 1.40
CA ARG A 34 4.01 4.14 1.91
C ARG A 34 4.66 4.97 0.79
N GLU A 35 5.46 4.33 -0.06
CA GLU A 35 6.09 4.99 -1.22
C GLU A 35 5.05 5.64 -2.16
N LEU A 36 3.92 4.96 -2.37
CA LEU A 36 2.81 5.49 -3.16
C LEU A 36 2.19 6.73 -2.50
N VAL A 37 1.90 6.66 -1.20
CA VAL A 37 1.35 7.78 -0.44
C VAL A 37 2.31 8.98 -0.48
N ASP A 38 3.60 8.75 -0.27
CA ASP A 38 4.62 9.81 -0.31
C ASP A 38 4.69 10.45 -1.69
N ARG A 39 4.59 9.66 -2.76
CA ARG A 39 4.51 10.21 -4.12
C ARG A 39 3.26 11.06 -4.33
N LEU A 40 2.10 10.63 -3.83
CA LEU A 40 0.87 11.41 -3.93
C LEU A 40 0.99 12.74 -3.18
N ALA A 41 1.63 12.73 -2.01
CA ALA A 41 1.90 13.92 -1.20
C ALA A 41 2.82 14.94 -1.88
N THR A 42 3.60 14.55 -2.91
CA THR A 42 4.38 15.52 -3.70
C THR A 42 3.50 16.46 -4.54
N ARG A 43 2.24 16.08 -4.80
CA ARG A 43 1.35 16.81 -5.70
C ARG A 43 0.04 17.27 -5.05
N PHE A 44 -0.43 16.54 -4.03
CA PHE A 44 -1.68 16.79 -3.34
C PHE A 44 -1.47 16.97 -1.86
N ASP A 45 -2.41 17.66 -1.21
CA ASP A 45 -2.56 17.60 0.24
C ASP A 45 -3.24 16.28 0.60
N VAL A 46 -2.51 15.39 1.25
CA VAL A 46 -2.97 14.01 1.53
C VAL A 46 -3.34 13.89 2.99
N HIS A 47 -4.60 13.54 3.24
CA HIS A 47 -5.08 13.13 4.55
C HIS A 47 -5.30 11.62 4.55
N GLU A 48 -4.54 10.90 5.37
CA GLU A 48 -4.59 9.44 5.45
C GLU A 48 -5.62 8.99 6.48
N GLN A 49 -6.38 7.94 6.14
CA GLN A 49 -7.24 7.24 7.08
C GLN A 49 -7.07 5.74 6.86
N GLU A 50 -6.57 5.05 7.88
CA GLU A 50 -6.49 3.59 7.87
C GLU A 50 -7.86 2.99 8.20
N VAL A 51 -8.26 1.97 7.44
CA VAL A 51 -9.53 1.28 7.62
C VAL A 51 -9.25 -0.22 7.71
N GLU A 52 -9.40 -0.76 8.90
CA GLU A 52 -9.32 -2.20 9.17
C GLU A 52 -10.74 -2.77 9.25
N SER A 53 -11.07 -3.73 8.37
CA SER A 53 -12.38 -4.40 8.39
C SER A 53 -12.40 -5.65 9.24
N THR A 54 -11.27 -6.36 9.34
CA THR A 54 -11.14 -7.64 10.05
C THR A 54 -9.70 -7.78 10.50
N THR A 55 -9.51 -8.12 11.77
CA THR A 55 -8.20 -8.39 12.35
C THR A 55 -7.75 -9.80 11.97
N GLU A 56 -6.55 -9.91 11.40
CA GLU A 56 -5.91 -11.17 11.05
C GLU A 56 -4.67 -11.40 11.91
N ASP A 57 -4.65 -12.48 12.68
CA ASP A 57 -3.61 -12.81 13.67
C ASP A 57 -2.93 -14.17 13.40
N MET A 58 -3.21 -14.77 12.24
CA MET A 58 -2.66 -16.07 11.85
C MET A 58 -1.18 -15.97 11.46
N LEU A 59 -0.31 -16.69 12.19
CA LEU A 59 1.14 -16.71 11.99
C LEU A 59 1.65 -18.13 11.72
N PHE A 60 2.36 -18.32 10.61
CA PHE A 60 3.06 -19.57 10.31
C PHE A 60 4.51 -19.51 10.81
N LYS A 61 4.83 -20.33 11.81
CA LYS A 61 6.19 -20.40 12.36
C LYS A 61 7.14 -21.11 11.39
N LEU A 62 8.37 -20.63 11.29
CA LEU A 62 9.41 -21.36 10.57
C LEU A 62 9.68 -22.73 11.25
N PRO A 63 9.81 -23.81 10.48
CA PRO A 63 10.32 -25.08 10.98
C PRO A 63 11.66 -24.91 11.69
N ARG A 64 11.85 -25.66 12.79
CA ARG A 64 13.07 -25.60 13.63
C ARG A 64 14.36 -25.84 12.84
N THR A 65 14.28 -26.61 11.74
CA THR A 65 15.41 -26.93 10.86
C THR A 65 15.93 -25.76 10.03
N LEU A 66 15.17 -24.65 9.94
CA LEU A 66 15.52 -23.45 9.18
C LEU A 66 16.00 -22.28 10.06
N VAL A 67 15.98 -22.45 11.39
CA VAL A 67 16.45 -21.48 12.37
C VAL A 67 17.82 -21.96 12.83
N ALA A 68 18.88 -21.46 12.19
CA ALA A 68 20.27 -21.79 12.52
C ALA A 68 20.68 -21.24 13.90
#